data_AF-A0A1F6S0Q5-F1
#
_entry.id   AF-A0A1F6S0Q5-F1
#
_cell.length_a   1.000
_cell.length_b   1.000
_cell.length_c   1.000
_cell.angle_alpha   90.00
_cell.angle_beta   90.00
_cell.angle_gamma   90.00
#
_symmetry.space_group_name_H-M   'P 1'
#
loop_
_entity.id
_entity.type
_entity.pdbx_description
1 polymer ?
#
loop_
_entity_poly.entity_id
_entity_poly.type
_entity_poly.pdbx_seq_one_letter_code
_entity_poly.pdbx_strand_id
1 'polypeptide(L)'
;MNITGFKKDNSIAQFQELMRRTYSVPDDRYYSLWDLLINQERFAMRSLKGIRKGDCKKLKNNLAIAFSWMMTIGNRLHIDVEKETWRRFPFACSYCKSAPCRCKKEKKKKGRKSSMISRKKPETLSDFQEMFGIIYPPERRTLEEAGIHLAEEIGELSEAILCYCGEHKKRQFKKIEIEIADYVSCVFGVTNSARVDMATELSKIFHHGCQVCHKVPCGCNFSFVGKYKS
;
A
#
# COMPACT_ATOMS: atom_id res chain seq x y z
N MET A 1 3.13 17.43 15.12
CA MET A 1 1.65 17.31 15.22
C MET A 1 1.31 16.05 16.01
N ASN A 2 0.41 16.13 17.00
CA ASN A 2 -0.07 14.96 17.72
C ASN A 2 -1.17 14.24 16.92
N ILE A 3 -0.79 13.47 15.90
CA ILE A 3 -1.71 12.61 15.12
C ILE A 3 -2.12 11.40 15.96
N THR A 4 -3.36 11.38 16.45
CA THR A 4 -3.93 10.25 17.23
C THR A 4 -4.94 9.43 16.44
N GLY A 5 -5.23 9.82 15.20
CA GLY A 5 -6.14 9.14 14.28
C GLY A 5 -6.00 9.69 12.86
N PHE A 6 -6.52 8.95 11.88
CA PHE A 6 -6.47 9.31 10.47
C PHE A 6 -7.73 10.05 10.04
N LYS A 7 -7.58 11.14 9.30
CA LYS A 7 -8.66 11.91 8.69
C LYS A 7 -8.63 11.79 7.17
N LYS A 8 -9.77 11.99 6.52
CA LYS A 8 -9.91 11.80 5.07
C LYS A 8 -9.00 12.70 4.23
N ASP A 9 -8.70 13.90 4.72
CA ASP A 9 -7.84 14.90 4.10
C ASP A 9 -6.34 14.67 4.38
N ASN A 10 -5.98 13.59 5.06
CA ASN A 10 -4.59 13.30 5.37
C ASN A 10 -3.83 12.70 4.19
N SER A 11 -2.52 12.96 4.16
CA SER A 11 -1.58 12.42 3.18
C SER A 11 -1.18 10.96 3.49
N ILE A 12 -0.49 10.31 2.55
CA ILE A 12 0.08 8.98 2.77
C ILE A 12 1.15 9.04 3.89
N ALA A 13 1.98 10.07 3.91
CA ALA A 13 2.99 10.29 4.94
C ALA A 13 2.36 10.48 6.34
N GLN A 14 1.22 11.18 6.43
CA GLN A 14 0.49 11.32 7.69
C GLN A 14 -0.11 9.98 8.15
N PHE A 15 -0.58 9.13 7.23
CA PHE A 15 -1.00 7.77 7.59
C PHE A 15 0.17 6.91 8.07
N GLN A 16 1.30 6.96 7.36
CA GLN A 16 2.53 6.26 7.73
C GLN A 16 3.01 6.68 9.14
N GLU A 17 2.96 7.98 9.45
CA GLU A 17 3.30 8.52 10.77
C GLU A 17 2.33 8.03 11.86
N LEU A 18 1.03 7.98 11.58
CA LEU A 18 0.06 7.38 12.53
C LEU A 18 0.42 5.92 12.82
N MET A 19 0.76 5.13 11.79
CA MET A 19 1.16 3.73 11.98
C MET A 19 2.44 3.64 12.81
N ARG A 20 3.42 4.52 12.57
CA ARG A 20 4.66 4.58 13.36
C ARG A 20 4.36 4.83 14.83
N ARG A 21 3.58 5.88 15.15
CA ARG A 21 3.23 6.22 16.54
C ARG A 21 2.39 5.13 17.23
N THR A 22 1.55 4.46 16.46
CA THR A 22 0.63 3.45 16.99
C THR A 22 1.36 2.14 17.24
N TYR A 23 2.18 1.67 16.30
CA TYR A 23 2.63 0.29 16.28
C TYR A 23 4.14 0.08 16.45
N SER A 24 5.01 1.11 16.32
CA SER A 24 6.47 0.88 16.35
C SER A 24 6.96 0.12 17.59
N VAL A 25 6.45 0.46 18.78
CA VAL A 25 6.84 -0.21 20.04
C VAL A 25 6.42 -1.69 20.08
N PRO A 26 5.13 -2.05 19.91
CA PRO A 26 4.75 -3.46 19.87
C PRO A 26 5.33 -4.21 18.65
N ASP A 27 5.52 -3.55 17.51
CA ASP A 27 6.13 -4.16 16.33
C ASP A 27 7.56 -4.60 16.60
N ASP A 28 8.38 -3.72 17.18
CA ASP A 28 9.77 -4.01 17.53
C ASP A 28 9.88 -5.06 18.64
N ARG A 29 8.88 -5.14 19.51
CA ARG A 29 8.84 -6.11 20.60
C ARG A 29 8.42 -7.51 20.15
N TYR A 30 7.45 -7.62 19.24
CA TYR A 30 6.76 -8.89 18.98
C TYR A 30 6.94 -9.43 17.56
N TYR A 31 7.45 -8.63 16.61
CA TYR A 31 7.42 -9.00 15.19
C TYR A 31 8.78 -8.80 14.52
N SER A 32 9.27 -9.88 13.91
CA SER A 32 10.32 -9.79 12.90
C SER A 32 9.77 -9.13 11.63
N LEU A 33 10.67 -8.72 10.72
CA LEU A 33 10.24 -8.21 9.41
C LEU A 33 9.39 -9.24 8.64
N TRP A 34 9.70 -10.54 8.80
CA TRP A 34 8.91 -11.63 8.23
C TRP A 34 7.51 -11.69 8.81
N ASP A 35 7.34 -11.51 10.11
CA ASP A 35 6.01 -11.53 10.72
C ASP A 35 5.17 -10.33 10.26
N LEU A 36 5.80 -9.15 10.05
CA LEU A 36 5.13 -7.99 9.48
C LEU A 36 4.65 -8.25 8.05
N LEU A 37 5.52 -8.84 7.21
CA LEU A 37 5.22 -9.23 5.84
C LEU A 37 4.10 -10.28 5.77
N ILE A 38 4.17 -11.33 6.59
CA ILE A 38 3.12 -12.36 6.66
C ILE A 38 1.78 -11.74 7.07
N ASN A 39 1.77 -10.77 7.99
CA ASN A 39 0.53 -10.07 8.34
C ASN A 39 -0.01 -9.26 7.15
N GLN A 40 0.85 -8.52 6.46
CA GLN A 40 0.49 -7.79 5.24
C GLN A 40 -0.12 -8.73 4.19
N GLU A 41 0.55 -9.83 3.85
CA GLU A 41 0.11 -10.83 2.90
C GLU A 41 -1.21 -11.48 3.34
N ARG A 42 -1.32 -11.87 4.61
CA ARG A 42 -2.51 -12.50 5.18
C ARG A 42 -3.76 -11.64 4.99
N PHE A 43 -3.69 -10.34 5.27
CA PHE A 43 -4.83 -9.45 5.08
C PHE A 43 -5.06 -9.14 3.60
N ALA A 44 -4.01 -9.02 2.79
CA ALA A 44 -4.17 -8.85 1.35
C ALA A 44 -4.88 -10.05 0.70
N MET A 45 -4.52 -11.29 1.06
CA MET A 45 -5.20 -12.49 0.57
C MET A 45 -6.67 -12.57 1.03
N ARG A 46 -7.00 -12.06 2.23
CA ARG A 46 -8.40 -11.94 2.68
C ARG A 46 -9.17 -10.90 1.87
N SER A 47 -8.51 -9.82 1.44
CA SER A 47 -9.07 -8.83 0.52
C SER A 47 -9.35 -9.44 -0.87
N LEU A 48 -8.40 -10.19 -1.44
CA LEU A 48 -8.59 -10.92 -2.70
C LEU A 48 -9.70 -11.96 -2.62
N LYS A 49 -9.85 -12.64 -1.47
CA LYS A 49 -11.01 -13.51 -1.21
C LYS A 49 -12.33 -12.73 -1.23
N GLY A 50 -12.33 -11.48 -0.78
CA GLY A 50 -13.46 -10.55 -0.89
C GLY A 50 -13.83 -10.30 -2.35
N ILE A 51 -12.85 -9.98 -3.20
CA ILE A 51 -13.05 -9.83 -4.65
C ILE A 51 -13.70 -11.09 -5.24
N ARG A 52 -13.07 -12.26 -5.04
CA ARG A 52 -13.55 -13.54 -5.58
C ARG A 52 -14.98 -13.90 -5.14
N LYS A 53 -15.41 -13.42 -3.98
CA LYS A 53 -16.74 -13.69 -3.41
C LYS A 53 -17.76 -12.56 -3.62
N GLY A 54 -17.38 -11.46 -4.27
CA GLY A 54 -18.23 -10.26 -4.37
C GLY A 54 -18.50 -9.58 -3.02
N ASP A 55 -17.69 -9.84 -2.00
CA ASP A 55 -17.85 -9.26 -0.65
C ASP A 55 -17.04 -7.97 -0.54
N CYS A 56 -17.66 -6.86 -0.95
CA CYS A 56 -17.05 -5.52 -0.96
C CYS A 56 -16.66 -5.05 0.46
N LYS A 57 -17.42 -5.43 1.49
CA LYS A 57 -17.09 -5.09 2.88
C LYS A 57 -15.80 -5.78 3.32
N LYS A 58 -15.66 -7.07 3.01
CA LYS A 58 -14.44 -7.83 3.31
C LYS A 58 -13.25 -7.29 2.51
N LEU A 59 -13.43 -7.02 1.22
CA LEU A 59 -12.42 -6.39 0.36
C LEU A 59 -11.86 -5.11 1.01
N LYS A 60 -12.70 -4.10 1.23
CA LYS A 60 -12.22 -2.78 1.68
C LYS A 60 -11.60 -2.82 3.08
N ASN A 61 -12.21 -3.56 4.02
CA ASN A 61 -11.67 -3.68 5.37
C ASN A 61 -10.29 -4.35 5.38
N ASN A 62 -10.16 -5.47 4.68
CA ASN A 62 -8.92 -6.23 4.67
C ASN A 62 -7.83 -5.53 3.86
N LEU A 63 -8.18 -4.81 2.80
CA LEU A 63 -7.22 -4.01 2.04
C LEU A 63 -6.66 -2.85 2.87
N ALA A 64 -7.52 -2.16 3.63
CA ALA A 64 -7.10 -1.11 4.58
C ALA A 64 -6.14 -1.65 5.65
N ILE A 65 -6.45 -2.81 6.23
CA ILE A 65 -5.57 -3.46 7.20
C ILE A 65 -4.24 -3.86 6.53
N ALA A 66 -4.27 -4.48 5.35
CA ALA A 66 -3.05 -4.85 4.62
C ALA A 66 -2.17 -3.61 4.33
N PHE A 67 -2.79 -2.49 3.94
CA PHE A 67 -2.10 -1.23 3.70
C PHE A 67 -1.41 -0.69 4.97
N SER A 68 -2.04 -0.81 6.15
CA SER A 68 -1.40 -0.44 7.42
C SER A 68 -0.17 -1.28 7.77
N TRP A 69 -0.19 -2.58 7.47
CA TRP A 69 0.97 -3.45 7.66
C TRP A 69 2.09 -3.11 6.68
N MET A 70 1.77 -2.74 5.44
CA MET A 70 2.78 -2.23 4.50
C MET A 70 3.41 -0.92 5.00
N MET A 71 2.64 0.02 5.52
CA MET A 71 3.20 1.24 6.14
C MET A 71 4.13 0.92 7.30
N THR A 72 3.80 -0.11 8.07
CA THR A 72 4.62 -0.60 9.18
C THR A 72 5.94 -1.20 8.69
N ILE A 73 5.92 -1.97 7.60
CA ILE A 73 7.13 -2.44 6.90
C ILE A 73 7.98 -1.24 6.43
N GLY A 74 7.34 -0.25 5.82
CA GLY A 74 8.00 1.00 5.42
C GLY A 74 8.67 1.70 6.60
N ASN A 75 8.00 1.79 7.75
CA ASN A 75 8.55 2.36 8.97
C ASN A 75 9.75 1.56 9.51
N ARG A 76 9.64 0.23 9.57
CA ARG A 76 10.71 -0.68 10.03
C ARG A 76 11.96 -0.58 9.15
N LEU A 77 11.77 -0.35 7.86
CA LEU A 77 12.86 -0.20 6.89
C LEU A 77 13.27 1.26 6.68
N HIS A 78 12.66 2.22 7.38
CA HIS A 78 12.89 3.66 7.19
C HIS A 78 12.71 4.15 5.75
N ILE A 79 11.71 3.60 5.04
CA ILE A 79 11.33 4.00 3.68
C ILE A 79 10.16 4.98 3.76
N ASP A 80 10.33 6.16 3.14
CA ASP A 80 9.26 7.13 2.96
C ASP A 80 8.33 6.70 1.81
N VAL A 81 7.20 6.10 2.16
CA VAL A 81 6.30 5.44 1.18
C VAL A 81 5.71 6.44 0.19
N GLU A 82 5.32 7.63 0.66
CA GLU A 82 4.74 8.67 -0.18
C GLU A 82 5.77 9.21 -1.18
N LYS A 83 7.00 9.46 -0.72
CA LYS A 83 8.11 9.93 -1.57
C LYS A 83 8.47 8.91 -2.63
N GLU A 84 8.59 7.63 -2.28
CA GLU A 84 8.93 6.58 -3.24
C GLU A 84 7.80 6.35 -4.26
N THR A 85 6.55 6.43 -3.81
CA THR A 85 5.36 6.38 -4.69
C THR A 85 5.38 7.52 -5.69
N TRP A 86 5.59 8.76 -5.24
CA TRP A 86 5.64 9.93 -6.13
C TRP A 86 6.84 9.89 -7.08
N ARG A 87 8.02 9.49 -6.59
CA ARG A 87 9.24 9.36 -7.40
C ARG A 87 9.03 8.37 -8.55
N ARG A 88 8.31 7.27 -8.28
CA ARG A 88 8.04 6.22 -9.28
C ARG A 88 6.92 6.59 -10.24
N PHE A 89 5.88 7.26 -9.75
CA PHE A 89 4.66 7.59 -10.49
C PHE A 89 4.33 9.09 -10.49
N PRO A 90 5.17 9.95 -11.11
CA PRO A 90 4.88 11.37 -11.23
C PRO A 90 3.82 11.62 -12.33
N PHE A 91 2.55 11.29 -12.04
CA PHE A 91 1.41 11.35 -12.98
C PHE A 91 1.55 10.52 -14.27
N ALA A 92 2.39 9.48 -14.27
CA ALA A 92 2.56 8.61 -15.43
C ALA A 92 2.89 7.18 -15.01
N CYS A 93 2.50 6.20 -15.83
CA CYS A 93 2.87 4.80 -15.64
C CYS A 93 4.40 4.66 -15.56
N SER A 94 4.90 3.94 -14.54
CA SER A 94 6.33 3.70 -14.31
C SER A 94 7.02 3.01 -15.48
N TYR A 95 6.29 2.26 -16.30
CA TYR A 95 6.78 1.53 -17.46
C TYR A 95 6.68 2.32 -18.77
N CYS A 96 5.45 2.62 -19.24
CA CYS A 96 5.24 3.26 -20.55
C CYS A 96 5.28 4.80 -20.51
N LYS A 97 5.40 5.40 -19.32
CA LYS A 97 5.46 6.87 -19.10
C LYS A 97 4.25 7.64 -19.67
N SER A 98 3.10 6.97 -19.77
CA SER A 98 1.85 7.58 -20.24
C SER A 98 0.79 7.57 -19.14
N ALA A 99 -0.12 8.53 -19.20
CA ALA A 99 -1.38 8.55 -18.46
C ALA A 99 -2.51 8.95 -19.44
N PRO A 100 -3.44 8.03 -19.77
CA PRO A 100 -3.57 6.68 -19.23
C PRO A 100 -2.50 5.71 -19.77
N CYS A 101 -2.22 4.67 -18.99
CA CYS A 101 -1.29 3.58 -19.32
C CYS A 101 -1.67 2.87 -20.62
N ARG A 102 -0.67 2.42 -21.39
CA ARG A 102 -0.82 1.70 -22.67
C ARG A 102 -0.10 0.34 -22.70
N CYS A 103 0.44 -0.14 -21.57
CA CYS A 103 1.24 -1.36 -21.51
C CYS A 103 0.51 -2.62 -22.00
N LYS A 104 -0.82 -2.75 -21.81
CA LYS A 104 -1.59 -3.87 -22.36
C LYS A 104 -1.57 -3.92 -23.90
N LYS A 105 -1.39 -2.77 -24.58
CA LYS A 105 -1.44 -2.64 -26.04
C LYS A 105 -0.06 -2.62 -26.70
N GLU A 106 0.97 -2.23 -25.96
CA GLU A 106 2.32 -2.03 -26.48
C GLU A 106 3.34 -2.82 -25.65
N LYS A 107 3.95 -3.87 -26.23
CA LYS A 107 5.17 -4.46 -25.66
C LYS A 107 6.31 -3.45 -25.82
N LYS A 108 6.66 -2.69 -24.78
CA LYS A 108 7.76 -1.70 -24.86
C LYS A 108 9.07 -2.18 -24.22
N LYS A 109 10.15 -1.91 -24.97
CA LYS A 109 11.56 -2.13 -24.64
C LYS A 109 11.99 -1.30 -23.41
N LYS A 110 12.74 -1.91 -22.49
CA LYS A 110 13.33 -1.26 -21.29
C LYS A 110 14.11 0.01 -21.68
N GLY A 111 13.96 1.11 -20.94
CA GLY A 111 14.98 2.18 -20.90
C GLY A 111 14.60 3.64 -21.21
N ARG A 112 13.32 4.04 -21.33
CA ARG A 112 13.01 5.48 -21.46
C ARG A 112 13.02 6.19 -20.10
N LYS A 113 13.94 7.14 -19.91
CA LYS A 113 13.93 8.11 -18.79
C LYS A 113 12.58 8.84 -18.79
N SER A 114 11.92 8.97 -17.64
CA SER A 114 10.65 9.68 -17.56
C SER A 114 10.89 11.16 -17.81
N SER A 115 10.26 11.73 -18.84
CA SER A 115 9.91 13.14 -18.83
C SER A 115 8.84 13.32 -17.75
N MET A 116 9.17 14.04 -16.67
CA MET A 116 8.20 14.38 -15.62
C MET A 116 7.09 15.19 -16.29
N ILE A 117 5.86 14.67 -16.32
CA ILE A 117 4.71 15.48 -16.73
C ILE A 117 4.56 16.51 -15.62
N SER A 118 4.71 17.81 -15.93
CA SER A 118 4.73 18.89 -14.94
C SER A 118 3.34 19.04 -14.29
N ARG A 119 3.04 18.19 -13.32
CA ARG A 119 1.87 18.28 -12.45
C ARG A 119 2.35 18.34 -11.01
N LYS A 120 1.67 19.16 -10.20
CA LYS A 120 1.93 19.31 -8.77
C LYS A 120 1.74 17.95 -8.09
N LYS A 121 2.65 17.59 -7.17
CA LYS A 121 2.54 16.37 -6.36
C LYS A 121 1.17 16.37 -5.63
N PRO A 122 0.44 15.24 -5.60
CA PRO A 122 -0.79 15.10 -4.81
C PRO A 122 -0.55 15.39 -3.32
N GLU A 123 -1.49 16.04 -2.64
CA GLU A 123 -1.33 16.44 -1.23
C GLU A 123 -1.97 15.44 -0.27
N THR A 124 -3.10 14.85 -0.66
CA THR A 124 -3.85 13.90 0.16
C THR A 124 -3.77 12.46 -0.37
N LEU A 125 -4.11 11.48 0.48
CA LEU A 125 -4.24 10.09 0.05
C LEU A 125 -5.32 9.93 -1.04
N SER A 126 -6.38 10.73 -0.98
CA SER A 126 -7.44 10.76 -2.00
C SER A 126 -6.91 11.27 -3.34
N ASP A 127 -6.08 12.33 -3.33
CA ASP A 127 -5.46 12.87 -4.54
C ASP A 127 -4.53 11.85 -5.22
N PHE A 128 -3.79 11.06 -4.42
CA PHE A 128 -2.99 9.94 -4.94
C PHE A 128 -3.89 8.87 -5.58
N GLN A 129 -5.00 8.53 -4.94
CA GLN A 129 -5.96 7.58 -5.49
C GLN A 129 -6.52 8.06 -6.84
N GLU A 130 -6.88 9.34 -6.95
CA GLU A 130 -7.34 9.98 -8.19
C GLU A 130 -6.25 9.97 -9.27
N MET A 131 -5.01 10.32 -8.91
CA MET A 131 -3.87 10.24 -9.82
C MET A 131 -3.72 8.83 -10.42
N PHE A 132 -3.82 7.78 -9.59
CA PHE A 132 -3.75 6.40 -10.09
C PHE A 132 -4.98 6.00 -10.91
N GLY A 133 -6.15 6.62 -10.68
CA GLY A 133 -7.31 6.49 -11.56
C GLY A 133 -7.06 7.07 -12.96
N ILE A 134 -6.30 8.17 -13.06
CA ILE A 134 -5.89 8.74 -14.35
C ILE A 134 -4.85 7.85 -15.04
N ILE A 135 -3.86 7.34 -14.29
CA ILE A 135 -2.80 6.48 -14.85
C ILE A 135 -3.37 5.12 -15.26
N TYR A 136 -4.19 4.50 -14.42
CA TYR A 136 -4.76 3.17 -14.61
C TYR A 136 -6.30 3.21 -14.49
N PRO A 137 -7.01 3.71 -15.53
CA PRO A 137 -8.46 3.88 -15.49
C PRO A 137 -9.19 2.57 -15.18
N PRO A 138 -10.12 2.57 -14.20
CA PRO A 138 -10.84 1.36 -13.80
C PRO A 138 -11.72 0.80 -14.92
N GLU A 139 -12.12 1.59 -15.92
CA GLU A 139 -12.90 1.15 -17.07
C GLU A 139 -12.09 0.24 -18.02
N ARG A 140 -10.76 0.19 -17.88
CA ARG A 140 -9.85 -0.61 -18.72
C ARG A 140 -9.45 -1.96 -18.12
N ARG A 141 -10.00 -2.30 -16.95
CA ARG A 141 -9.75 -3.59 -16.29
C ARG A 141 -10.91 -4.01 -15.41
N THR A 142 -11.04 -5.31 -15.17
CA THR A 142 -11.99 -5.80 -14.15
C THR A 142 -11.40 -5.67 -12.75
N LEU A 143 -12.24 -5.82 -11.73
CA LEU A 143 -11.79 -5.86 -10.34
C LEU A 143 -10.92 -7.10 -10.07
N GLU A 144 -11.21 -8.22 -10.70
CA GLU A 144 -10.43 -9.45 -10.64
C GLU A 144 -9.03 -9.26 -11.24
N GLU A 145 -8.92 -8.62 -12.41
CA GLU A 145 -7.63 -8.27 -12.99
C GLU A 145 -6.82 -7.34 -12.06
N ALA A 146 -7.47 -6.36 -11.43
CA ALA A 146 -6.81 -5.50 -10.43
C ALA A 146 -6.31 -6.31 -9.22
N GLY A 147 -7.11 -7.28 -8.76
CA GLY A 147 -6.75 -8.20 -7.68
C GLY A 147 -5.58 -9.12 -8.03
N ILE A 148 -5.51 -9.62 -9.27
CA ILE A 148 -4.40 -10.44 -9.76
C ILE A 148 -3.10 -9.63 -9.75
N HIS A 149 -3.11 -8.42 -10.32
CA HIS A 149 -1.91 -7.57 -10.28
C HIS A 149 -1.51 -7.20 -8.85
N LEU A 150 -2.46 -6.97 -7.93
CA LEU A 150 -2.13 -6.78 -6.53
C LEU A 150 -1.42 -8.01 -5.94
N ALA A 151 -1.84 -9.23 -6.29
CA ALA A 151 -1.17 -10.45 -5.86
C ALA A 151 0.26 -10.58 -6.41
N GLU A 152 0.46 -10.20 -7.68
CA GLU A 152 1.78 -10.16 -8.33
C GLU A 152 2.73 -9.21 -7.58
N GLU A 153 2.31 -7.96 -7.32
CA GLU A 153 3.15 -6.97 -6.62
C GLU A 153 3.44 -7.35 -5.15
N ILE A 154 2.53 -8.10 -4.51
CA ILE A 154 2.79 -8.65 -3.17
C ILE A 154 3.93 -9.68 -3.24
N GLY A 155 3.91 -10.56 -4.25
CA GLY A 155 4.98 -11.54 -4.49
C GLY A 155 6.31 -10.85 -4.78
N GLU A 156 6.33 -9.84 -5.64
CA GLU A 156 7.55 -9.08 -5.95
C GLU A 156 8.12 -8.36 -4.73
N LEU A 157 7.26 -7.75 -3.90
CA LEU A 157 7.68 -7.13 -2.64
C LEU A 157 8.27 -8.17 -1.67
N SER A 158 7.63 -9.33 -1.55
CA SER A 158 8.08 -10.45 -0.71
C SER A 158 9.46 -10.96 -1.16
N GLU A 159 9.66 -11.14 -2.47
CA GLU A 159 10.95 -11.52 -3.06
C GLU A 159 12.03 -10.45 -2.83
N ALA A 160 11.69 -9.16 -2.97
CA ALA A 160 12.62 -8.07 -2.74
C ALA A 160 13.11 -8.01 -1.28
N ILE A 161 12.19 -8.20 -0.32
CA ILE A 161 12.51 -8.30 1.11
C ILE A 161 13.36 -9.54 1.39
N LEU A 162 12.98 -10.70 0.84
CA LEU A 162 13.75 -11.95 0.95
C LEU A 162 15.20 -11.76 0.53
N CYS A 163 15.41 -11.24 -0.68
CA CYS A 163 16.74 -11.03 -1.24
C CYS A 163 17.57 -10.07 -0.38
N TYR A 164 16.97 -8.97 0.10
CA TYR A 164 17.67 -8.01 0.95
C TYR A 164 18.01 -8.60 2.33
N CYS A 165 17.12 -9.38 2.95
CA CYS A 165 17.40 -10.04 4.22
C CYS A 165 18.48 -11.13 4.09
N GLY A 166 18.62 -11.75 2.92
CA GLY A 166 19.65 -12.75 2.66
C GLY A 166 21.04 -12.17 2.39
N GLU A 167 21.13 -11.05 1.66
CA GLU A 167 22.42 -10.53 1.17
C GLU A 167 22.76 -9.09 1.60
N HIS A 168 21.80 -8.33 2.13
CA HIS A 168 21.94 -6.95 2.59
C HIS A 168 22.52 -5.97 1.54
N LYS A 169 22.37 -6.24 0.24
CA LYS A 169 22.94 -5.38 -0.80
C LYS A 169 22.07 -4.15 -1.02
N LYS A 170 22.71 -2.98 -1.15
CA LYS A 170 22.06 -1.70 -1.44
C LYS A 170 21.11 -1.75 -2.64
N ARG A 171 21.46 -2.51 -3.69
CA ARG A 171 20.61 -2.68 -4.89
C ARG A 171 19.28 -3.39 -4.58
N GLN A 172 19.26 -4.33 -3.63
CA GLN A 172 18.04 -5.04 -3.23
C GLN A 172 17.15 -4.14 -2.39
N PHE A 173 17.76 -3.34 -1.49
CA PHE A 173 17.00 -2.32 -0.76
C PHE A 173 16.31 -1.33 -1.71
N LYS A 174 16.98 -0.93 -2.80
CA LYS A 174 16.36 -0.12 -3.87
C LYS A 174 15.24 -0.84 -4.62
N LYS A 175 15.26 -2.16 -4.72
CA LYS A 175 14.14 -2.95 -5.26
C LYS A 175 12.96 -2.92 -4.27
N ILE A 176 13.18 -3.01 -2.96
CA ILE A 176 12.11 -2.84 -1.96
C ILE A 176 11.41 -1.49 -2.10
N GLU A 177 12.17 -0.39 -2.22
CA GLU A 177 11.59 0.95 -2.45
C GLU A 177 10.70 0.99 -3.71
N ILE A 178 11.09 0.26 -4.76
CA ILE A 178 10.32 0.15 -6.00
C ILE A 178 9.04 -0.65 -5.77
N GLU A 179 9.14 -1.84 -5.16
CA GLU A 179 7.99 -2.72 -4.96
C GLU A 179 6.97 -2.17 -3.97
N ILE A 180 7.41 -1.38 -2.97
CA ILE A 180 6.50 -0.64 -2.09
C ILE A 180 5.65 0.33 -2.91
N ALA A 181 6.26 1.07 -3.83
CA ALA A 181 5.53 2.01 -4.68
C ALA A 181 4.59 1.29 -5.66
N ASP A 182 5.02 0.16 -6.24
CA ASP A 182 4.15 -0.66 -7.10
C ASP A 182 2.97 -1.25 -6.32
N TYR A 183 3.20 -1.77 -5.11
CA TYR A 183 2.15 -2.22 -4.21
C TYR A 183 1.11 -1.12 -3.93
N VAL A 184 1.56 0.10 -3.59
CA VAL A 184 0.67 1.26 -3.39
C VAL A 184 -0.17 1.53 -4.65
N SER A 185 0.44 1.47 -5.83
CA SER A 185 -0.27 1.65 -7.11
C SER A 185 -1.36 0.59 -7.33
N CYS A 186 -1.11 -0.66 -6.94
CA CYS A 186 -2.06 -1.76 -7.05
C CYS A 186 -3.17 -1.70 -5.99
N VAL A 187 -2.87 -1.21 -4.77
CA VAL A 187 -3.91 -0.92 -3.76
C VAL A 187 -4.91 0.09 -4.32
N PHE A 188 -4.43 1.23 -4.83
CA PHE A 188 -5.32 2.21 -5.46
C PHE A 188 -5.98 1.68 -6.73
N GLY A 189 -5.30 0.79 -7.43
CA GLY A 189 -5.88 0.12 -8.57
C GLY A 189 -7.09 -0.72 -8.24
N VAL A 190 -7.03 -1.49 -7.14
CA VAL A 190 -8.14 -2.27 -6.61
C VAL A 190 -9.25 -1.35 -6.09
N THR A 191 -8.94 -0.31 -5.31
CA THR A 191 -9.97 0.57 -4.75
C THR A 191 -10.70 1.35 -5.83
N ASN A 192 -10.01 1.82 -6.87
CA ASN A 192 -10.64 2.48 -8.01
C ASN A 192 -11.54 1.53 -8.80
N SER A 193 -11.08 0.31 -9.08
CA SER A 193 -11.91 -0.71 -9.75
C SER A 193 -13.12 -1.15 -8.90
N ALA A 194 -13.02 -1.08 -7.57
CA ALA A 194 -14.10 -1.39 -6.64
C ALA A 194 -15.00 -0.17 -6.29
N ARG A 195 -14.70 1.03 -6.81
CA ARG A 195 -15.35 2.29 -6.44
C ARG A 195 -15.35 2.56 -4.93
N VAL A 196 -14.23 2.24 -4.27
CA VAL A 196 -14.01 2.44 -2.84
C VAL A 196 -13.10 3.65 -2.63
N ASP A 197 -13.49 4.56 -1.73
CA ASP A 197 -12.65 5.67 -1.28
C ASP A 197 -11.75 5.20 -0.14
N MET A 198 -10.44 5.04 -0.40
CA MET A 198 -9.51 4.45 0.55
C MET A 198 -9.31 5.33 1.78
N ALA A 199 -9.25 6.65 1.60
CA ALA A 199 -9.08 7.59 2.72
C ALA A 199 -10.28 7.56 3.68
N THR A 200 -11.48 7.36 3.15
CA THR A 200 -12.71 7.19 3.93
C THR A 200 -12.69 5.89 4.72
N GLU A 201 -12.23 4.79 4.13
CA GLU A 201 -12.16 3.50 4.85
C GLU A 201 -11.05 3.51 5.91
N LEU A 202 -9.89 4.09 5.62
CA LEU A 202 -8.83 4.31 6.59
C LEU A 202 -9.28 5.21 7.74
N SER A 203 -10.01 6.29 7.46
CA SER A 203 -10.46 7.21 8.52
C SER A 203 -11.50 6.56 9.43
N LYS A 204 -12.31 5.62 8.95
CA LYS A 204 -13.21 4.82 9.79
C LYS A 204 -12.43 3.84 10.67
N ILE A 205 -11.51 3.08 10.09
CA ILE A 205 -10.79 1.99 10.76
C ILE A 205 -9.77 2.55 11.77
N PHE A 206 -9.07 3.60 11.39
CA PHE A 206 -8.00 4.23 12.18
C PHE A 206 -8.40 5.62 12.69
N HIS A 207 -9.69 5.85 12.97
CA HIS A 207 -10.19 7.12 13.53
C HIS A 207 -9.52 7.46 14.88
N HIS A 208 -9.06 6.44 15.61
CA HIS A 208 -8.32 6.60 16.87
C HIS A 208 -7.28 5.50 17.03
N GLY A 209 -6.05 5.74 16.55
CA GLY A 209 -4.90 4.84 16.75
C GLY A 209 -5.11 3.44 16.21
N CYS A 210 -4.82 2.44 17.06
CA CYS A 210 -4.95 1.04 16.70
C CYS A 210 -6.39 0.67 16.37
N GLN A 211 -6.61 0.02 15.23
CA GLN A 211 -7.93 -0.44 14.77
C GLN A 211 -8.63 -1.46 15.69
N VAL A 212 -7.91 -1.98 16.68
CA VAL A 212 -8.42 -2.96 17.64
C VAL A 212 -8.65 -2.32 19.00
N CYS A 213 -7.57 -1.83 19.62
CA CYS A 213 -7.62 -1.35 21.01
C CYS A 213 -7.86 0.16 21.11
N HIS A 214 -7.86 0.87 19.98
CA HIS A 214 -8.03 2.30 19.86
C HIS A 214 -7.05 3.13 20.71
N LYS A 215 -5.81 2.65 20.83
CA LYS A 215 -4.74 3.32 21.61
C LYS A 215 -3.57 3.71 20.73
N VAL A 216 -2.85 4.74 21.17
CA VAL A 216 -1.54 5.17 20.67
C VAL A 216 -0.63 5.41 21.89
N PRO A 217 0.41 4.59 22.13
CA PRO A 217 0.78 3.37 21.40
C PRO A 217 -0.23 2.23 21.60
N CYS A 218 -0.22 1.27 20.67
CA CYS A 218 -1.04 0.07 20.71
C CYS A 218 -0.66 -0.83 21.89
N GLY A 219 -1.67 -1.36 22.59
CA GLY A 219 -1.50 -2.32 23.69
C GLY A 219 -1.85 -3.77 23.32
N CYS A 220 -2.06 -4.07 22.04
CA CYS A 220 -2.37 -5.43 21.60
C CYS A 220 -1.12 -6.33 21.69
N ASN A 221 -1.31 -7.61 21.99
CA ASN A 221 -0.26 -8.61 21.96
C ASN A 221 -0.35 -9.49 20.70
N PHE A 222 0.70 -10.28 20.47
CA PHE A 222 0.81 -11.17 19.31
C PHE A 222 -0.38 -12.14 19.20
N SER A 223 -0.81 -12.77 20.30
CA SER A 223 -1.90 -13.75 20.30
C SER A 223 -3.21 -13.16 19.80
N PHE A 224 -3.51 -11.92 20.22
CA PHE A 224 -4.70 -11.21 19.77
C PHE A 224 -4.65 -10.96 18.26
N VAL A 225 -3.56 -10.38 17.75
CA VAL A 225 -3.40 -10.07 16.33
C VAL A 225 -3.40 -11.35 15.48
N GLY A 226 -2.79 -12.43 15.97
CA GLY A 226 -2.80 -13.74 15.33
C GLY A 226 -4.22 -14.29 15.13
N LYS A 227 -5.10 -14.09 16.11
CA LYS A 227 -6.49 -14.58 16.11
C LYS A 227 -7.50 -13.63 15.46
N TYR A 228 -7.09 -12.42 15.07
CA TYR A 228 -7.99 -11.41 14.53
C TYR A 228 -8.71 -11.90 13.25
N LYS A 229 -10.05 -11.87 13.29
CA LYS A 229 -10.94 -12.23 12.18
C LYS A 229 -11.59 -10.96 11.63
N SER A 230 -11.48 -10.79 10.32
CA SER A 230 -11.91 -9.62 9.55
C SER A 230 -12.80 -9.98 8.37
#